data_AF-A0A553P890-F1
#
_entry.id   AF-A0A553P890-F1
#
_cell.length_a   1.000
_cell.length_b   1.000
_cell.length_c   1.000
_cell.angle_alpha   90.00
_cell.angle_beta   90.00
_cell.angle_gamma   90.00
#
_symmetry.space_group_name_H-M   'P 1'
#
loop_
_entity.id
_entity.type
_entity.pdbx_description
1 polymer ?
#
loop_
_entity_poly.entity_id
_entity_poly.type
_entity_poly.pdbx_seq_one_letter_code
_entity_poly.pdbx_strand_id
1 'polypeptide(L)'
;MLQSKPVAGPEVDTGSNPRDGREESPPNGMFWAGNVKDTIRAIQARAHSISAVFAKLCRQLGHRGGVQKLVPLVQGLSHQVHLFLVEYNKYNHLQVSLPGYRPRNSSKSPGKTRKPLRSNGSSTLEIPEEILHQQRLLLQACDKLKLTMSRHQMQQQSNTSMNEIVDVITQLGAVFTKLIELMLSKEIKSSVEALDERSVSDLVVLRQSVDSIITLALEGNHLCRLIAKHGGVRSLLTIAVDDRLRNVRVNAFRALGTVCCVLEGIMELEDAGGIQILSDTLRDSNATEEEKSEAAGLLAQVTSPWIENNSSIEGLSRHLSQLVDSLTCLSKNTKSAETFLLSSAALANLTFMEPSVVHLIQKHNSVKVLVDSVREQKAISIYIQDQVAAVLANMAANVDSREEVVKHGGLSILLRFIHAEPPTRPQRPEDFAQMAATERVQQKSAIALSRLCNDPKLAEQVVRLNGLSRLVELCKNESARVGSDGVLVSCLAAVRKISSSCGAKYFEELDAAELVEPRLLDSFLIFSSKNESFV
;
A
#
# COMPACT_ATOMS: atom_id res chain seq x y z
N MET A 1 7.68 -3.15 3.95
CA MET A 1 6.56 -2.19 3.91
C MET A 1 7.06 -0.88 3.31
N LEU A 2 6.86 -0.66 2.02
CA LEU A 2 6.82 0.70 1.49
C LEU A 2 5.46 1.30 1.90
N GLN A 3 5.34 1.64 3.19
CA GLN A 3 4.38 2.64 3.64
C GLN A 3 5.07 4.01 3.54
N SER A 4 5.49 4.39 2.34
CA SER A 4 5.68 5.79 2.02
C SER A 4 4.36 6.28 1.46
N LYS A 5 3.56 6.93 2.31
CA LYS A 5 2.62 7.94 1.81
C LYS A 5 3.41 8.88 0.87
N PRO A 6 2.83 9.31 -0.26
CA PRO A 6 3.49 10.29 -1.12
C PRO A 6 3.96 11.48 -0.29
N VAL A 7 5.21 11.90 -0.50
CA VAL A 7 5.84 13.01 0.20
C VAL A 7 5.04 14.27 -0.12
N ALA A 8 4.33 14.80 0.88
CA ALA A 8 3.75 16.13 0.77
C ALA A 8 4.90 17.15 0.74
N GLY A 9 4.88 18.05 -0.25
CA GLY A 9 5.82 19.16 -0.36
C GLY A 9 5.79 20.11 0.87
N PRO A 10 6.77 21.02 0.99
CA PRO A 10 6.94 21.82 2.20
C PRO A 10 5.77 22.80 2.40
N GLU A 11 5.04 22.64 3.50
CA GLU A 11 4.07 23.63 3.98
C GLU A 11 4.81 24.86 4.53
N VAL A 12 4.34 26.03 4.11
CA VAL A 12 4.80 27.34 4.56
C VAL A 12 4.34 27.56 5.99
N ASP A 13 5.30 27.84 6.86
CA ASP A 13 5.16 28.12 8.28
C ASP A 13 4.31 29.37 8.55
N THR A 14 3.13 29.18 9.14
CA THR A 14 2.41 30.26 9.84
C THR A 14 2.09 29.79 11.24
N GLY A 15 2.91 30.23 12.20
CA GLY A 15 2.89 29.77 13.58
C GLY A 15 1.59 30.01 14.34
N SER A 16 1.25 29.05 15.21
CA SER A 16 0.62 29.28 16.50
C SER A 16 0.74 28.03 17.39
N ASN A 17 1.05 28.26 18.67
CA ASN A 17 1.45 27.28 19.69
C ASN A 17 0.33 26.27 20.09
N PRO A 18 0.67 25.08 20.62
CA PRO A 18 -0.28 24.00 20.91
C PRO A 18 -0.88 24.10 22.32
N ARG A 19 -2.18 23.84 22.47
CA ARG A 19 -2.81 23.48 23.74
C ARG A 19 -3.82 22.34 23.56
N ASP A 20 -3.61 21.31 24.39
CA ASP A 20 -4.52 20.28 24.91
C ASP A 20 -5.48 19.55 23.98
N GLY A 21 -5.17 18.27 23.79
CA GLY A 21 -6.06 17.26 23.23
C GLY A 21 -7.17 16.85 24.19
N ARG A 22 -8.41 17.04 23.74
CA ARG A 22 -9.55 16.17 24.03
C ARG A 22 -10.31 15.99 22.72
N GLU A 23 -10.43 14.75 22.26
CA GLU A 23 -11.35 14.37 21.18
C GLU A 23 -12.78 14.60 21.65
N GLU A 24 -13.38 15.73 21.25
CA GLU A 24 -14.81 15.94 21.37
C GLU A 24 -15.54 15.20 20.25
N SER A 25 -16.37 14.24 20.63
CA SER A 25 -17.31 13.59 19.72
C SER A 25 -18.33 14.63 19.20
N PRO A 26 -18.60 14.73 17.89
CA PRO A 26 -19.56 15.70 17.40
C PRO A 26 -20.98 15.31 17.82
N PRO A 27 -21.86 16.29 18.12
CA PRO A 27 -23.21 16.03 18.59
C PRO A 27 -24.07 15.36 17.51
N ASN A 28 -24.91 14.41 17.94
CA ASN A 28 -25.87 13.68 17.12
C ASN A 28 -26.77 14.63 16.32
N GLY A 29 -26.53 14.80 15.01
CA GLY A 29 -27.50 15.50 14.14
C GLY A 29 -27.06 15.93 12.75
N MET A 30 -25.75 16.07 12.45
CA MET A 30 -25.27 16.67 11.19
C MET A 30 -24.22 15.84 10.40
N PHE A 31 -24.26 14.51 10.53
CA PHE A 31 -23.16 13.64 10.09
C PHE A 31 -23.02 13.46 8.56
N TRP A 32 -24.06 13.74 7.77
CA TRP A 32 -24.05 13.49 6.33
C TRP A 32 -23.87 14.77 5.48
N ALA A 33 -23.72 15.95 6.08
CA ALA A 33 -23.74 17.24 5.36
C ALA A 33 -22.38 17.65 4.74
N GLY A 34 -21.64 16.70 4.16
CA GLY A 34 -20.29 16.91 3.65
C GLY A 34 -20.09 16.52 2.19
N ASN A 35 -18.85 16.64 1.71
CA ASN A 35 -18.46 16.22 0.35
C ASN A 35 -18.47 14.68 0.23
N VAL A 36 -18.17 14.13 -0.95
CA VAL A 36 -18.19 12.66 -1.20
C VAL A 36 -17.35 11.88 -0.18
N LYS A 37 -16.20 12.45 0.23
CA LYS A 37 -15.32 11.85 1.23
C LYS A 37 -15.98 11.74 2.60
N ASP A 38 -16.69 12.78 3.04
CA ASP A 38 -17.40 12.76 4.32
C ASP A 38 -18.51 11.70 4.32
N THR A 39 -19.21 11.55 3.19
CA THR A 39 -20.22 10.50 3.00
C THR A 39 -19.60 9.10 3.08
N ILE A 40 -18.47 8.87 2.40
CA ILE A 40 -17.75 7.58 2.46
C ILE A 40 -17.31 7.26 3.88
N ARG A 41 -16.70 8.23 4.59
CA ARG A 41 -16.29 8.05 5.99
C ARG A 41 -17.49 7.77 6.89
N ALA A 42 -18.62 8.42 6.64
CA ALA A 42 -19.84 8.17 7.40
C ALA A 42 -20.37 6.74 7.21
N ILE A 43 -20.38 6.26 5.97
CA ILE A 43 -20.74 4.87 5.63
C ILE A 43 -19.78 3.90 6.34
N GLN A 44 -18.47 4.11 6.23
CA GLN A 44 -17.46 3.24 6.84
C GLN A 44 -17.54 3.21 8.38
N ALA A 45 -17.70 4.37 9.02
CA ALA A 45 -17.83 4.47 10.48
C ALA A 45 -19.06 3.72 11.00
N ARG A 46 -20.22 3.90 10.35
CA ARG A 46 -21.45 3.18 10.68
C ARG A 46 -21.31 1.68 10.41
N ALA A 47 -20.72 1.30 9.28
CA ALA A 47 -20.46 -0.10 8.94
C ALA A 47 -19.55 -0.78 9.96
N HIS A 48 -18.51 -0.10 10.45
CA HIS A 48 -17.62 -0.62 11.48
C HIS A 48 -18.36 -0.84 12.81
N SER A 49 -19.18 0.12 13.23
CA SER A 49 -20.00 0.01 14.45
C SER A 49 -20.95 -1.20 14.39
N ILE A 50 -21.66 -1.38 13.27
CA ILE A 50 -22.56 -2.52 13.05
C ILE A 50 -21.76 -3.83 13.02
N SER A 51 -20.61 -3.86 12.34
CA SER A 51 -19.72 -5.04 12.27
C SER A 51 -19.17 -5.46 13.63
N ALA A 52 -18.91 -4.50 14.54
CA ALA A 52 -18.52 -4.80 15.91
C ALA A 52 -19.64 -5.53 16.70
N VAL A 53 -20.90 -5.18 16.45
CA VAL A 53 -22.06 -5.89 17.02
C VAL A 53 -22.17 -7.30 16.42
N PHE A 54 -21.99 -7.46 15.10
CA PHE A 54 -21.90 -8.79 14.48
C PHE A 54 -20.80 -9.64 15.10
N ALA A 55 -19.59 -9.11 15.25
CA ALA A 55 -18.47 -9.84 15.85
C ALA A 55 -18.78 -10.27 17.29
N LYS A 56 -19.45 -9.42 18.07
CA LYS A 56 -19.91 -9.77 19.42
C LYS A 56 -20.96 -10.88 19.39
N LEU A 57 -21.89 -10.84 18.44
CA LEU A 57 -22.90 -11.89 18.24
C LEU A 57 -22.24 -13.23 17.88
N CYS A 58 -21.32 -13.26 16.91
CA CYS A 58 -20.59 -14.46 16.52
C CYS A 58 -19.75 -15.05 17.67
N ARG A 59 -19.08 -14.22 18.48
CA ARG A 59 -18.36 -14.69 19.67
C ARG A 59 -19.27 -15.35 20.70
N GLN A 60 -20.47 -14.82 20.92
CA GLN A 60 -21.44 -15.39 21.85
C GLN A 60 -22.05 -16.70 21.34
N LEU A 61 -22.08 -16.92 20.02
CA LEU A 61 -22.49 -18.20 19.43
C LEU A 61 -21.41 -19.29 19.56
N GLY A 62 -20.13 -18.90 19.52
CA GLY A 62 -19.01 -19.85 19.68
C GLY A 62 -18.76 -20.32 21.12
N HIS A 63 -19.21 -19.55 22.11
CA HIS A 63 -19.21 -20.00 23.51
C HIS A 63 -20.55 -20.69 23.78
N ARG A 64 -20.59 -21.75 24.61
CA ARG A 64 -21.85 -22.41 25.07
C ARG A 64 -22.70 -21.50 25.97
N GLY A 65 -22.77 -20.20 25.68
CA GLY A 65 -23.66 -19.25 26.35
C GLY A 65 -25.09 -19.48 25.90
N GLY A 66 -26.02 -19.54 26.86
CA GLY A 66 -27.43 -19.72 26.57
C GLY A 66 -28.00 -18.64 25.66
N VAL A 67 -28.96 -19.03 24.82
CA VAL A 67 -29.74 -18.23 23.85
C VAL A 67 -30.28 -16.91 24.41
N GLN A 68 -30.48 -16.83 25.73
CA GLN A 68 -30.90 -15.61 26.43
C GLN A 68 -29.93 -14.43 26.27
N LYS A 69 -28.62 -14.69 26.11
CA LYS A 69 -27.61 -13.63 25.90
C LYS A 69 -27.59 -13.11 24.46
N LEU A 70 -28.17 -13.84 23.50
CA LEU A 70 -28.18 -13.48 22.09
C LEU A 70 -29.30 -12.50 21.74
N VAL A 71 -30.46 -12.59 22.42
CA VAL A 71 -31.64 -11.78 22.07
C VAL A 71 -31.40 -10.27 22.15
N PRO A 72 -30.78 -9.71 23.22
CA PRO A 72 -30.47 -8.28 23.26
C PRO A 72 -29.50 -7.85 22.15
N LEU A 73 -28.57 -8.72 21.76
CA LEU A 73 -27.61 -8.44 20.68
C LEU A 73 -28.29 -8.42 19.31
N VAL A 74 -29.22 -9.35 19.05
CA VAL A 74 -29.99 -9.39 17.81
C VAL A 74 -30.94 -8.18 17.69
N GLN A 75 -31.59 -7.80 18.79
CA GLN A 75 -32.41 -6.59 18.83
C GLN A 75 -31.57 -5.33 18.59
N GLY A 76 -30.44 -5.21 19.28
CA GLY A 76 -29.50 -4.10 19.11
C GLY A 76 -28.97 -4.01 17.68
N LEU A 77 -28.58 -5.14 17.08
CA LEU A 77 -28.11 -5.21 15.70
C LEU A 77 -29.19 -4.75 14.71
N SER A 78 -30.40 -5.28 14.82
CA SER A 78 -31.50 -4.89 13.93
C SER A 78 -31.85 -3.41 14.07
N HIS A 79 -31.79 -2.86 15.28
CA HIS A 79 -32.02 -1.44 15.51
C HIS A 79 -30.93 -0.57 14.87
N GLN A 80 -29.66 -0.93 15.05
CA GLN A 80 -28.53 -0.21 14.43
C GLN A 80 -28.60 -0.24 12.90
N VAL A 81 -28.92 -1.40 12.32
CA VAL A 81 -29.14 -1.54 10.87
C VAL A 81 -30.28 -0.63 10.41
N HIS A 82 -31.41 -0.62 11.10
CA HIS A 82 -32.55 0.22 10.73
C HIS A 82 -32.20 1.71 10.80
N LEU A 83 -31.55 2.15 11.87
CA LEU A 83 -31.08 3.54 12.01
C LEU A 83 -30.13 3.93 10.88
N PHE A 84 -29.16 3.07 10.56
CA PHE A 84 -28.23 3.29 9.46
C PHE A 84 -28.95 3.50 8.12
N LEU A 85 -29.93 2.65 7.79
CA LEU A 85 -30.70 2.77 6.56
C LEU A 85 -31.56 4.05 6.52
N VAL A 86 -32.20 4.39 7.65
CA VAL A 86 -33.02 5.61 7.75
C VAL A 86 -32.15 6.85 7.56
N GLU A 87 -30.99 6.90 8.22
CA GLU A 87 -30.04 8.00 8.09
C GLU A 87 -29.55 8.16 6.65
N TYR A 88 -29.11 7.06 6.02
CA TYR A 88 -28.63 7.08 4.63
C TYR A 88 -29.72 7.49 3.63
N ASN A 89 -30.93 6.95 3.77
CA ASN A 89 -32.03 7.26 2.86
C ASN A 89 -32.54 8.69 3.04
N LYS A 90 -32.55 9.21 4.29
CA LYS A 90 -32.88 10.61 4.57
C LYS A 90 -31.89 11.56 3.89
N TYR A 91 -30.59 11.25 3.96
CA TYR A 91 -29.56 12.04 3.30
C TYR A 91 -29.73 12.05 1.78
N ASN A 92 -30.00 10.90 1.20
CA ASN A 92 -30.26 10.75 -0.24
C ASN A 92 -31.70 11.13 -0.65
N HIS A 93 -32.39 11.94 0.16
CA HIS A 93 -33.72 12.50 -0.13
C HIS A 93 -34.83 11.49 -0.48
N LEU A 94 -34.74 10.24 -0.03
CA LEU A 94 -35.83 9.27 -0.17
C LEU A 94 -36.83 9.40 0.98
N GLN A 95 -38.10 9.65 0.66
CA GLN A 95 -39.21 9.39 1.58
C GLN A 95 -39.48 7.88 1.63
N VAL A 96 -38.69 7.14 2.38
CA VAL A 96 -38.99 5.72 2.61
C VAL A 96 -40.09 5.62 3.66
N SER A 97 -41.28 5.23 3.24
CA SER A 97 -42.34 4.77 4.14
C SER A 97 -42.00 3.36 4.62
N LEU A 98 -41.16 3.28 5.66
CA LEU A 98 -40.85 2.02 6.34
C LEU A 98 -42.05 1.59 7.20
N PRO A 99 -42.51 0.33 7.13
CA PRO A 99 -43.57 -0.18 7.99
C PRO A 99 -43.17 -0.03 9.46
N GLY A 100 -43.95 0.73 10.23
CA GLY A 100 -43.77 0.88 11.69
C GLY A 100 -43.09 2.16 12.19
N TYR A 101 -42.63 3.06 11.31
CA TYR A 101 -42.06 4.35 11.73
C TYR A 101 -43.05 5.51 11.51
N ARG A 102 -43.59 6.08 12.60
CA ARG A 102 -44.26 7.39 12.56
C ARG A 102 -43.25 8.47 12.96
N PRO A 103 -42.89 9.42 12.09
CA PRO A 103 -42.05 10.54 12.48
C PRO A 103 -42.78 11.35 13.55
N ARG A 104 -42.16 11.43 14.74
CA ARG A 104 -42.65 12.25 15.86
C ARG A 104 -42.30 13.70 15.58
N ASN A 105 -43.09 14.33 14.70
CA ASN A 105 -43.41 15.75 14.61
C ASN A 105 -43.92 16.06 13.19
N SER A 106 -45.22 15.84 12.97
CA SER A 106 -45.99 16.56 11.96
C SER A 106 -47.22 17.13 12.66
N SER A 107 -47.04 18.27 13.33
CA SER A 107 -48.17 19.12 13.66
C SER A 107 -48.76 19.62 12.34
N LYS A 108 -50.02 19.25 12.14
CA LYS A 108 -50.84 19.62 11.00
C LYS A 108 -51.01 21.14 10.96
N SER A 109 -50.69 21.74 9.81
CA SER A 109 -51.27 23.03 9.38
C SER A 109 -51.81 22.82 7.96
N PRO A 110 -53.11 23.00 7.70
CA PRO A 110 -53.67 22.78 6.37
C PRO A 110 -53.48 24.03 5.50
N GLY A 111 -53.08 23.83 4.25
CA GLY A 111 -53.22 24.83 3.18
C GLY A 111 -51.94 25.60 2.85
N LYS A 112 -51.23 25.12 1.82
CA LYS A 112 -50.73 25.91 0.67
C LYS A 112 -49.89 24.99 -0.21
N THR A 113 -50.45 24.63 -1.36
CA THR A 113 -49.74 24.06 -2.51
C THR A 113 -48.66 25.03 -2.97
N ARG A 114 -47.41 24.82 -2.52
CA ARG A 114 -46.23 25.40 -3.16
C ARG A 114 -45.70 24.39 -4.17
N LYS A 115 -45.94 24.66 -5.46
CA LYS A 115 -45.20 24.04 -6.57
C LYS A 115 -43.69 24.23 -6.33
N PRO A 116 -42.83 23.25 -6.60
CA PRO A 116 -41.40 23.49 -6.55
C PRO A 116 -41.02 24.40 -7.73
N LEU A 117 -40.34 25.51 -7.44
CA LEU A 117 -39.61 26.25 -8.45
C LEU A 117 -38.56 25.31 -9.04
N ARG A 118 -38.63 25.11 -10.36
CA ARG A 118 -37.56 24.52 -11.15
C ARG A 118 -36.34 25.44 -11.07
N SER A 119 -35.30 25.01 -10.37
CA SER A 119 -33.93 25.47 -10.59
C SER A 119 -33.24 24.47 -11.51
N ASN A 120 -32.81 24.96 -12.67
CA ASN A 120 -32.06 24.20 -13.66
C ASN A 120 -30.73 23.67 -13.07
N GLY A 121 -30.40 22.40 -13.32
CA GLY A 121 -29.01 21.92 -13.34
C GLY A 121 -28.56 20.89 -12.30
N SER A 122 -29.43 20.32 -11.46
CA SER A 122 -29.05 19.21 -10.57
C SER A 122 -29.63 17.91 -11.11
N SER A 123 -28.74 17.00 -11.53
CA SER A 123 -29.06 15.57 -11.62
C SER A 123 -29.67 15.14 -10.29
N THR A 124 -30.90 14.64 -10.32
CA THR A 124 -31.54 14.02 -9.17
C THR A 124 -30.70 12.81 -8.76
N LEU A 125 -30.09 12.87 -7.57
CA LEU A 125 -29.34 11.79 -6.92
C LEU A 125 -30.28 10.62 -6.58
N GLU A 126 -30.77 9.90 -7.59
CA GLU A 126 -31.56 8.70 -7.38
C GLU A 126 -30.66 7.60 -6.80
N ILE A 127 -31.14 6.92 -5.75
CA ILE A 127 -30.43 5.76 -5.20
C ILE A 127 -30.59 4.61 -6.21
N PRO A 128 -29.48 3.99 -6.68
CA PRO A 128 -29.54 2.82 -7.55
C PRO A 128 -30.49 1.73 -7.03
N GLU A 129 -31.26 1.11 -7.93
CA GLU A 129 -32.25 0.09 -7.58
C GLU A 129 -31.61 -1.10 -6.85
N GLU A 130 -30.35 -1.44 -7.18
CA GLU A 130 -29.60 -2.50 -6.53
C GLU A 130 -29.38 -2.21 -5.04
N ILE A 131 -29.11 -0.95 -4.67
CA ILE A 131 -28.98 -0.55 -3.27
C ILE A 131 -30.33 -0.73 -2.57
N LEU A 132 -31.42 -0.24 -3.16
CA LEU A 132 -32.75 -0.40 -2.57
C LEU A 132 -33.17 -1.86 -2.42
N HIS A 133 -32.85 -2.69 -3.41
CA HIS A 133 -33.07 -4.13 -3.36
C HIS A 133 -32.27 -4.76 -2.22
N GLN A 134 -30.99 -4.43 -2.09
CA GLN A 134 -30.12 -4.95 -1.05
C GLN A 134 -30.54 -4.49 0.35
N GLN A 135 -31.05 -3.26 0.50
CA GLN A 135 -31.65 -2.77 1.74
C GLN A 135 -32.86 -3.62 2.17
N ARG A 136 -33.73 -4.00 1.21
CA ARG A 136 -34.88 -4.89 1.49
C ARG A 136 -34.43 -6.27 1.94
N LEU A 137 -33.45 -6.86 1.26
CA LEU A 137 -32.87 -8.16 1.65
C LEU A 137 -32.27 -8.10 3.06
N LEU A 138 -31.60 -7.00 3.40
CA LEU A 138 -31.01 -6.81 4.73
C LEU A 138 -32.06 -6.78 5.84
N LEU A 139 -33.15 -6.04 5.62
CA LEU A 139 -34.27 -5.99 6.56
C LEU A 139 -34.96 -7.35 6.70
N GLN A 140 -35.20 -8.05 5.59
CA GLN A 140 -35.76 -9.41 5.60
C GLN A 140 -34.88 -10.40 6.37
N ALA A 141 -33.55 -10.33 6.20
CA ALA A 141 -32.62 -11.15 6.94
C ALA A 141 -32.63 -10.81 8.45
N CYS A 142 -32.75 -9.53 8.83
CA CYS A 142 -32.93 -9.14 10.23
C CYS A 142 -34.21 -9.71 10.84
N ASP A 143 -35.33 -9.70 10.11
CA ASP A 143 -36.59 -10.23 10.60
C ASP A 143 -36.58 -11.76 10.68
N LYS A 144 -35.98 -12.44 9.68
CA LYS A 144 -35.73 -13.88 9.72
C LYS A 144 -34.89 -14.28 10.93
N LEU A 145 -33.87 -13.49 11.29
CA LEU A 145 -33.05 -13.72 12.47
C LEU A 145 -33.88 -13.61 13.76
N LYS A 146 -34.69 -12.55 13.90
CA LYS A 146 -35.58 -12.39 15.07
C LYS A 146 -36.54 -13.56 15.21
N LEU A 147 -37.19 -13.99 14.12
CA LEU A 147 -38.14 -15.11 14.12
C LEU A 147 -37.47 -16.42 14.51
N THR A 148 -36.26 -16.68 13.98
CA THR A 148 -35.49 -17.89 14.29
C THR A 148 -35.07 -17.89 15.77
N MET A 149 -34.66 -16.74 16.30
CA MET A 149 -34.36 -16.59 17.73
C MET A 149 -35.59 -16.84 18.62
N SER A 150 -36.75 -16.30 18.25
CA SER A 150 -38.00 -16.50 19.00
C SER A 150 -38.44 -17.97 18.98
N ARG A 151 -38.34 -18.66 17.83
CA ARG A 151 -38.61 -20.10 17.73
C ARG A 151 -37.68 -20.92 18.65
N HIS A 152 -36.38 -20.59 18.65
CA HIS A 152 -35.41 -21.27 19.50
C HIS A 152 -35.67 -21.03 21.00
N GLN A 153 -36.14 -19.84 21.40
CA GLN A 153 -36.53 -19.59 22.79
C GLN A 153 -37.73 -20.45 23.23
N MET A 154 -38.65 -20.75 22.33
CA MET A 154 -39.84 -21.54 22.64
C MET A 154 -39.61 -23.05 22.64
N GLN A 155 -38.65 -23.58 21.85
CA GLN A 155 -38.51 -25.02 21.63
C GLN A 155 -37.46 -25.76 22.50
N GLN A 156 -36.69 -25.07 23.36
CA GLN A 156 -35.71 -25.59 24.35
C GLN A 156 -34.72 -26.73 23.97
N GLN A 157 -34.75 -27.39 22.81
CA GLN A 157 -33.83 -28.49 22.47
C GLN A 157 -33.59 -28.64 20.95
N SER A 158 -32.35 -28.45 20.50
CA SER A 158 -31.58 -29.29 19.55
C SER A 158 -30.39 -28.52 18.94
N ASN A 159 -29.27 -29.21 18.68
CA ASN A 159 -28.10 -28.63 17.98
C ASN A 159 -28.43 -28.15 16.56
N THR A 160 -29.47 -28.70 15.93
CA THR A 160 -29.92 -28.35 14.57
C THR A 160 -30.42 -26.90 14.47
N SER A 161 -31.00 -26.34 15.54
CA SER A 161 -31.51 -24.96 15.56
C SER A 161 -30.40 -23.89 15.69
N MET A 162 -29.25 -24.25 16.26
CA MET A 162 -28.10 -23.34 16.36
C MET A 162 -27.41 -23.16 15.01
N ASN A 163 -27.32 -24.22 14.20
CA ASN A 163 -26.80 -24.12 12.83
C ASN A 163 -27.67 -23.18 11.97
N GLU A 164 -28.99 -23.25 12.10
CA GLU A 164 -29.91 -22.33 11.40
C GLU A 164 -29.67 -20.86 11.79
N ILE A 165 -29.39 -20.58 13.06
CA ILE A 165 -29.04 -19.21 13.53
C ILE A 165 -27.71 -18.75 12.91
N VAL A 166 -26.71 -19.63 12.89
CA VAL A 166 -25.39 -19.33 12.29
C VAL A 166 -25.53 -19.05 10.79
N ASP A 167 -26.33 -19.83 10.07
CA ASP A 167 -26.58 -19.65 8.64
C ASP A 167 -27.26 -18.30 8.36
N VAL A 168 -28.28 -17.93 9.15
CA VAL A 168 -28.99 -16.65 9.00
C VAL A 168 -28.07 -15.47 9.31
N ILE A 169 -27.18 -15.59 10.30
CA ILE A 169 -26.21 -14.53 10.63
C ILE A 169 -25.15 -14.39 9.55
N THR A 170 -24.69 -15.50 8.98
CA THR A 170 -23.75 -15.52 7.86
C THR A 170 -24.37 -14.85 6.63
N GLN A 171 -25.62 -15.20 6.32
CA GLN A 171 -26.39 -14.55 5.25
C GLN A 171 -26.57 -13.05 5.51
N LEU A 172 -26.93 -12.67 6.74
CA LEU A 172 -27.10 -11.28 7.14
C LEU A 172 -25.79 -10.47 6.98
N GLY A 173 -24.66 -11.05 7.40
CA GLY A 173 -23.33 -10.48 7.22
C GLY A 173 -22.98 -10.28 5.75
N ALA A 174 -23.18 -11.30 4.91
CA ALA A 174 -22.94 -11.21 3.47
C ALA A 174 -23.80 -10.15 2.79
N VAL A 175 -25.10 -10.10 3.12
CA VAL A 175 -26.04 -9.10 2.59
C VAL A 175 -25.64 -7.69 3.02
N PHE A 176 -25.21 -7.51 4.27
CA PHE A 176 -24.74 -6.24 4.79
C PHE A 176 -23.44 -5.78 4.12
N THR A 177 -22.43 -6.65 4.02
CA THR A 177 -21.17 -6.34 3.33
C THR A 177 -21.43 -5.93 1.88
N LYS A 178 -22.33 -6.63 1.18
CA LYS A 178 -22.68 -6.27 -0.20
C LYS A 178 -23.37 -4.90 -0.29
N LEU A 179 -24.25 -4.58 0.65
CA LEU A 179 -24.89 -3.27 0.71
C LEU A 179 -23.84 -2.16 0.87
N ILE A 180 -22.90 -2.32 1.80
CA ILE A 180 -21.83 -1.34 2.01
C ILE A 180 -20.98 -1.17 0.75
N GLU A 181 -20.59 -2.26 0.08
CA GLU A 181 -19.86 -2.20 -1.19
C GLU A 181 -20.61 -1.42 -2.26
N LEU A 182 -21.94 -1.63 -2.40
CA LEU A 182 -22.78 -0.91 -3.37
C LEU A 182 -22.89 0.58 -3.03
N MET A 183 -23.07 0.93 -1.75
CA MET A 183 -23.16 2.32 -1.30
C MET A 183 -21.85 3.07 -1.55
N LEU A 184 -20.70 2.46 -1.19
CA LEU A 184 -19.38 3.03 -1.47
C LEU A 184 -19.11 3.12 -2.98
N SER A 185 -19.52 2.10 -3.75
CA SER A 185 -19.41 2.09 -5.21
C SER A 185 -20.13 3.26 -5.86
N LYS A 186 -21.34 3.60 -5.38
CA LYS A 186 -22.11 4.75 -5.89
C LYS A 186 -21.31 6.04 -5.71
N GLU A 187 -20.79 6.28 -4.51
CA GLU A 187 -20.05 7.51 -4.19
C GLU A 187 -18.74 7.61 -4.98
N ILE A 188 -17.99 6.50 -5.10
CA ILE A 188 -16.75 6.45 -5.87
C ILE A 188 -17.01 6.64 -7.36
N LYS A 189 -18.05 6.02 -7.90
CA LYS A 189 -18.43 6.17 -9.31
C LYS A 189 -18.68 7.64 -9.64
N SER A 190 -19.42 8.37 -8.81
CA SER A 190 -19.63 9.81 -8.99
C SER A 190 -18.31 10.59 -8.99
N SER A 191 -17.35 10.24 -8.11
CA SER A 191 -16.02 10.88 -8.11
C SER A 191 -15.20 10.57 -9.36
N VAL A 192 -15.33 9.36 -9.93
CA VAL A 192 -14.64 8.99 -11.18
C VAL A 192 -15.29 9.69 -12.37
N GLU A 193 -16.62 9.75 -12.44
CA GLU A 193 -17.35 10.45 -13.51
C GLU A 193 -17.00 11.96 -13.55
N ALA A 194 -16.74 12.57 -12.39
CA ALA A 194 -16.27 13.96 -12.31
C ALA A 194 -14.91 14.20 -12.99
N LEU A 195 -14.07 13.17 -13.19
CA LEU A 195 -12.84 13.29 -13.96
C LEU A 195 -13.09 13.51 -15.46
N ASP A 196 -14.25 13.07 -15.96
CA ASP A 196 -14.62 13.15 -17.37
C ASP A 196 -15.46 14.39 -17.72
N GLU A 197 -15.79 15.23 -16.72
CA GLU A 197 -16.48 16.51 -16.92
C GLU A 197 -15.54 17.54 -17.58
N ARG A 198 -15.41 17.44 -18.91
CA ARG A 198 -14.47 18.23 -19.72
C ARG A 198 -15.06 19.58 -20.12
N SER A 199 -15.20 20.49 -19.15
CA SER A 199 -15.21 21.91 -19.46
C SER A 199 -13.78 22.43 -19.38
N VAL A 200 -13.19 22.79 -20.53
CA VAL A 200 -11.81 23.35 -20.63
C VAL A 200 -11.66 24.62 -19.78
N SER A 201 -12.78 25.27 -19.47
CA SER A 201 -12.88 26.49 -18.68
C SER A 201 -12.60 26.30 -17.18
N ASP A 202 -12.49 25.06 -16.67
CA ASP A 202 -12.32 24.84 -15.23
C ASP A 202 -11.28 23.76 -14.88
N LEU A 203 -10.02 23.99 -15.28
CA LEU A 203 -8.87 23.16 -14.86
C LEU A 203 -8.72 23.07 -13.33
N VAL A 204 -9.26 24.05 -12.59
CA VAL A 204 -9.25 24.05 -11.12
C VAL A 204 -10.16 22.95 -10.59
N VAL A 205 -11.38 22.84 -11.12
CA VAL A 205 -12.33 21.76 -10.77
C VAL A 205 -11.77 20.38 -11.14
N LEU A 206 -11.12 20.24 -12.30
CA LEU A 206 -10.50 18.97 -12.67
C LEU A 206 -9.39 18.58 -11.69
N ARG A 207 -8.51 19.51 -11.34
CA ARG A 207 -7.45 19.26 -10.34
C ARG A 207 -8.03 18.86 -8.98
N GLN A 208 -9.07 19.54 -8.51
CA GLN A 208 -9.78 19.19 -7.28
C GLN A 208 -10.40 17.79 -7.33
N SER A 209 -10.89 17.38 -8.51
CA SER A 209 -11.45 16.04 -8.72
C SER A 209 -10.35 14.97 -8.64
N VAL A 210 -9.19 15.21 -9.25
CA VAL A 210 -8.01 14.32 -9.12
C VAL A 210 -7.52 14.26 -7.67
N ASP A 211 -7.41 15.39 -6.98
CA ASP A 211 -7.01 15.45 -5.57
C ASP A 211 -8.02 14.74 -4.65
N SER A 212 -9.30 14.76 -5.00
CA SER A 212 -10.34 13.99 -4.32
C SER A 212 -10.12 12.49 -4.50
N ILE A 213 -9.77 12.03 -5.70
CA ILE A 213 -9.42 10.61 -5.96
C ILE A 213 -8.20 10.17 -5.15
N ILE A 214 -7.13 10.99 -5.12
CA ILE A 214 -5.94 10.71 -4.27
C ILE A 214 -6.38 10.54 -2.82
N THR A 215 -7.18 11.48 -2.33
CA THR A 215 -7.64 11.49 -0.95
C THR A 215 -8.48 10.26 -0.61
N LEU A 216 -9.36 9.83 -1.51
CA LEU A 216 -10.16 8.61 -1.35
C LEU A 216 -9.28 7.35 -1.37
N ALA A 217 -8.33 7.26 -2.30
CA ALA A 217 -7.42 6.14 -2.40
C ALA A 217 -6.57 5.97 -1.11
N LEU A 218 -6.15 7.08 -0.49
CA LEU A 218 -5.39 7.07 0.78
C LEU A 218 -6.18 6.57 2.00
N GLU A 219 -7.52 6.49 1.95
CA GLU A 219 -8.31 5.92 3.05
C GLU A 219 -8.20 4.38 3.10
N GLY A 220 -7.73 3.73 2.02
CA GLY A 220 -7.28 2.34 2.07
C GLY A 220 -7.58 1.51 0.81
N ASN A 221 -6.93 0.34 0.73
CA ASN A 221 -6.92 -0.55 -0.43
C ASN A 221 -8.31 -0.94 -0.95
N HIS A 222 -9.33 -1.02 -0.09
CA HIS A 222 -10.69 -1.30 -0.54
C HIS A 222 -11.24 -0.21 -1.47
N LEU A 223 -10.94 1.07 -1.19
CA LEU A 223 -11.38 2.16 -2.05
C LEU A 223 -10.57 2.20 -3.34
N CYS A 224 -9.27 1.88 -3.31
CA CYS A 224 -8.47 1.73 -4.54
C CYS A 224 -9.08 0.69 -5.49
N ARG A 225 -9.51 -0.47 -4.97
CA ARG A 225 -10.20 -1.50 -5.76
C ARG A 225 -11.49 -0.99 -6.38
N LEU A 226 -12.27 -0.22 -5.64
CA LEU A 226 -13.52 0.36 -6.14
C LEU A 226 -13.25 1.46 -7.17
N ILE A 227 -12.22 2.28 -7.00
CA ILE A 227 -11.80 3.30 -7.98
C ILE A 227 -11.44 2.62 -9.30
N ALA A 228 -10.61 1.57 -9.26
CA ALA A 228 -10.26 0.80 -10.45
C ALA A 228 -11.48 0.13 -11.11
N LYS A 229 -12.33 -0.51 -10.30
CA LYS A 229 -13.58 -1.13 -10.77
C LYS A 229 -14.49 -0.17 -11.55
N HIS A 230 -14.48 1.11 -11.22
CA HIS A 230 -15.31 2.14 -11.88
C HIS A 230 -14.61 2.91 -13.00
N GLY A 231 -13.43 2.48 -13.45
CA GLY A 231 -12.76 3.12 -14.59
C GLY A 231 -11.75 4.20 -14.19
N GLY A 232 -11.44 4.34 -12.90
CA GLY A 232 -10.64 5.46 -12.40
C GLY A 232 -9.23 5.49 -12.98
N VAL A 233 -8.58 4.34 -13.19
CA VAL A 233 -7.24 4.29 -13.79
C VAL A 233 -7.30 4.75 -15.23
N ARG A 234 -8.29 4.30 -16.01
CA ARG A 234 -8.47 4.72 -17.42
C ARG A 234 -8.75 6.22 -17.56
N SER A 235 -9.62 6.79 -16.72
CA SER A 235 -9.91 8.24 -16.75
C SER A 235 -8.68 9.06 -16.37
N LEU A 236 -7.91 8.63 -15.37
CA LEU A 236 -6.65 9.30 -14.99
C LEU A 236 -5.57 9.20 -16.09
N LEU A 237 -5.43 8.04 -16.75
CA LEU A 237 -4.53 7.90 -17.91
C LEU A 237 -4.94 8.82 -19.06
N THR A 238 -6.24 9.00 -19.29
CA THR A 238 -6.75 9.94 -20.31
C THR A 238 -6.31 11.37 -20.01
N ILE A 239 -6.31 11.78 -18.74
CA ILE A 239 -5.78 13.08 -18.31
C ILE A 239 -4.26 13.13 -18.52
N ALA A 240 -3.55 12.05 -18.17
CA ALA A 240 -2.09 11.96 -18.25
C ALA A 240 -1.53 12.08 -19.68
N VAL A 241 -2.32 11.74 -20.71
CA VAL A 241 -1.91 11.84 -22.12
C VAL A 241 -2.40 13.09 -22.84
N ASP A 242 -3.34 13.86 -22.27
CA ASP A 242 -3.88 15.05 -22.93
C ASP A 242 -2.90 16.24 -22.80
N ASP A 243 -2.34 16.69 -23.93
CA ASP A 243 -1.38 17.81 -23.96
C ASP A 243 -1.97 19.13 -23.47
N ARG A 244 -3.29 19.30 -23.54
CA ARG A 244 -3.98 20.49 -23.02
C ARG A 244 -4.03 20.49 -21.50
N LEU A 245 -3.84 19.33 -20.86
CA LEU A 245 -3.95 19.11 -19.42
C LEU A 245 -2.59 18.95 -18.73
N ARG A 246 -1.49 19.40 -19.35
CA ARG A 246 -0.12 19.31 -18.79
C ARG A 246 -0.01 19.75 -17.33
N ASN A 247 -0.73 20.79 -16.93
CA ASN A 247 -0.73 21.31 -15.55
C ASN A 247 -1.35 20.36 -14.51
N VAL A 248 -2.07 19.31 -14.95
CA VAL A 248 -2.76 18.34 -14.08
C VAL A 248 -2.14 16.94 -14.19
N ARG A 249 -1.26 16.70 -15.17
CA ARG A 249 -0.65 15.38 -15.40
C ARG A 249 0.14 14.87 -14.20
N VAL A 250 0.87 15.74 -13.51
CA VAL A 250 1.58 15.39 -12.26
C VAL A 250 0.59 14.83 -11.23
N ASN A 251 -0.53 15.53 -10.98
CA ASN A 251 -1.57 15.05 -10.07
C ASN A 251 -2.20 13.74 -10.56
N ALA A 252 -2.39 13.58 -11.88
CA ALA A 252 -2.95 12.35 -12.45
C ALA A 252 -2.02 11.15 -12.24
N PHE A 253 -0.71 11.29 -12.50
CA PHE A 253 0.27 10.23 -12.22
C PHE A 253 0.37 9.92 -10.72
N ARG A 254 0.30 10.92 -9.85
CA ARG A 254 0.25 10.73 -8.40
C ARG A 254 -1.00 9.96 -7.96
N ALA A 255 -2.15 10.29 -8.52
CA ALA A 255 -3.39 9.56 -8.30
C ALA A 255 -3.29 8.11 -8.78
N LEU A 256 -2.74 7.88 -9.97
CA LEU A 256 -2.48 6.54 -10.50
C LEU A 256 -1.56 5.75 -9.56
N GLY A 257 -0.47 6.34 -9.07
CA GLY A 257 0.44 5.70 -8.12
C GLY A 257 -0.25 5.33 -6.80
N THR A 258 -1.20 6.14 -6.35
CA THR A 258 -1.97 5.86 -5.13
C THR A 258 -3.01 4.75 -5.35
N VAL A 259 -3.66 4.70 -6.51
CA VAL A 259 -4.69 3.70 -6.85
C VAL A 259 -4.07 2.35 -7.19
N CYS A 260 -2.93 2.32 -7.89
CA CYS A 260 -2.25 1.09 -8.33
C CYS A 260 -1.46 0.38 -7.21
N CYS A 261 -1.82 0.63 -5.95
CA CYS A 261 -1.31 -0.13 -4.79
C CYS A 261 -2.03 -1.47 -4.57
N VAL A 262 -3.01 -1.79 -5.42
CA VAL A 262 -3.77 -3.05 -5.44
C VAL A 262 -3.74 -3.67 -6.84
N LEU A 263 -3.89 -5.00 -6.92
CA LEU A 263 -3.82 -5.75 -8.18
C LEU A 263 -4.84 -5.27 -9.20
N GLU A 264 -6.07 -4.97 -8.78
CA GLU A 264 -7.14 -4.50 -9.68
C GLU A 264 -6.79 -3.18 -10.38
N GLY A 265 -6.05 -2.29 -9.69
CA GLY A 265 -5.57 -1.04 -10.28
C GLY A 265 -4.47 -1.29 -11.31
N ILE A 266 -3.59 -2.27 -11.06
CA ILE A 266 -2.53 -2.68 -11.99
C ILE A 266 -3.14 -3.33 -13.23
N MET A 267 -4.09 -4.26 -13.06
CA MET A 267 -4.78 -4.89 -14.18
C MET A 267 -5.48 -3.86 -15.07
N GLU A 268 -6.16 -2.87 -14.47
CA GLU A 268 -6.77 -1.81 -15.28
C GLU A 268 -5.72 -0.93 -15.99
N LEU A 269 -4.57 -0.68 -15.35
CA LEU A 269 -3.46 0.04 -15.96
C LEU A 269 -2.94 -0.71 -17.19
N GLU A 270 -2.78 -2.03 -17.10
CA GLU A 270 -2.36 -2.90 -18.20
C GLU A 270 -3.36 -2.85 -19.35
N ASP A 271 -4.64 -3.09 -19.05
CA ASP A 271 -5.75 -3.06 -20.01
C ASP A 271 -5.86 -1.71 -20.74
N ALA A 272 -5.50 -0.62 -20.05
CA ALA A 272 -5.51 0.73 -20.59
C ALA A 272 -4.20 1.13 -21.32
N GLY A 273 -3.24 0.21 -21.47
CA GLY A 273 -1.96 0.49 -22.13
C GLY A 273 -1.03 1.41 -21.32
N GLY A 274 -1.20 1.46 -19.99
CA GLY A 274 -0.49 2.40 -19.12
C GLY A 274 1.03 2.22 -19.12
N ILE A 275 1.55 1.02 -19.41
CA ILE A 275 3.00 0.80 -19.53
C ILE A 275 3.60 1.53 -20.74
N GLN A 276 2.89 1.55 -21.87
CA GLN A 276 3.28 2.34 -23.04
C GLN A 276 3.28 3.84 -22.69
N ILE A 277 2.23 4.31 -22.01
CA ILE A 277 2.11 5.72 -21.58
C ILE A 277 3.27 6.10 -20.66
N LEU A 278 3.60 5.27 -19.66
CA LEU A 278 4.77 5.47 -18.79
C LEU A 278 6.07 5.56 -19.58
N SER A 279 6.26 4.67 -20.56
CA SER A 279 7.43 4.69 -21.41
C SER A 279 7.51 5.95 -22.26
N ASP A 280 6.39 6.47 -22.75
CA ASP A 280 6.36 7.69 -23.56
C ASP A 280 6.60 8.93 -22.72
N THR A 281 5.97 9.05 -21.55
CA THR A 281 6.16 10.17 -20.61
C THR A 281 7.61 10.28 -20.14
N LEU A 282 8.24 9.16 -19.77
CA LEU A 282 9.64 9.17 -19.34
C LEU A 282 10.60 9.62 -20.46
N ARG A 283 10.25 9.33 -21.72
CA ARG A 283 11.02 9.70 -22.91
C ARG A 283 10.72 11.10 -23.44
N ASP A 284 9.56 11.67 -23.14
CA ASP A 284 9.17 12.99 -23.65
C ASP A 284 10.16 14.05 -23.17
N SER A 285 10.85 14.71 -24.11
CA SER A 285 11.76 15.81 -23.80
C SER A 285 11.03 17.05 -23.29
N ASN A 286 9.73 17.16 -23.56
CA ASN A 286 8.87 18.24 -23.11
C ASN A 286 8.23 17.97 -21.74
N ALA A 287 8.30 16.74 -21.22
CA ALA A 287 7.81 16.44 -19.88
C ALA A 287 8.75 17.01 -18.83
N THR A 288 8.18 17.58 -17.77
CA THR A 288 8.97 18.15 -16.67
C THR A 288 9.65 17.05 -15.86
N GLU A 289 10.68 17.39 -15.09
CA GLU A 289 11.29 16.42 -14.17
C GLU A 289 10.26 15.88 -13.18
N GLU A 290 9.35 16.73 -12.69
CA GLU A 290 8.28 16.31 -11.77
C GLU A 290 7.31 15.32 -12.41
N GLU A 291 6.89 15.56 -13.66
CA GLU A 291 6.04 14.63 -14.41
C GLU A 291 6.72 13.27 -14.61
N LYS A 292 8.02 13.28 -14.97
CA LYS A 292 8.82 12.05 -15.10
C LYS A 292 9.04 11.34 -13.75
N SER A 293 9.17 12.10 -12.68
CA SER A 293 9.32 11.58 -11.32
C SER A 293 8.07 10.82 -10.89
N GLU A 294 6.88 11.38 -11.11
CA GLU A 294 5.60 10.70 -10.82
C GLU A 294 5.39 9.47 -11.72
N ALA A 295 5.76 9.54 -13.00
CA ALA A 295 5.73 8.37 -13.89
C ALA A 295 6.70 7.26 -13.41
N ALA A 296 7.91 7.61 -12.98
CA ALA A 296 8.84 6.66 -12.38
C ALA A 296 8.30 6.07 -11.06
N GLY A 297 7.62 6.88 -10.25
CA GLY A 297 6.97 6.44 -9.01
C GLY A 297 5.82 5.46 -9.27
N LEU A 298 4.97 5.74 -10.25
CA LEU A 298 3.92 4.81 -10.68
C LEU A 298 4.52 3.50 -11.21
N LEU A 299 5.59 3.57 -12.01
CA LEU A 299 6.28 2.37 -12.47
C LEU A 299 6.86 1.57 -11.31
N ALA A 300 7.52 2.22 -10.34
CA ALA A 300 8.01 1.56 -9.14
C ALA A 300 6.86 0.89 -8.36
N GLN A 301 5.72 1.57 -8.21
CA GLN A 301 4.55 1.03 -7.52
C GLN A 301 3.99 -0.23 -8.19
N VAL A 302 3.78 -0.21 -9.51
CA VAL A 302 3.15 -1.35 -10.21
C VAL A 302 4.09 -2.53 -10.38
N THR A 303 5.40 -2.29 -10.34
CA THR A 303 6.45 -3.33 -10.42
C THR A 303 6.83 -3.90 -9.04
N SER A 304 6.13 -3.50 -7.99
CA SER A 304 6.50 -3.83 -6.61
C SER A 304 6.24 -5.29 -6.24
N PRO A 305 7.23 -6.00 -5.64
CA PRO A 305 7.16 -7.46 -5.43
C PRO A 305 6.24 -7.92 -4.28
N TRP A 306 5.71 -7.00 -3.46
CA TRP A 306 4.82 -7.34 -2.34
C TRP A 306 3.33 -7.33 -2.72
N ILE A 307 2.99 -6.90 -3.94
CA ILE A 307 1.61 -6.92 -4.39
C ILE A 307 1.25 -8.38 -4.68
N GLU A 308 0.32 -8.91 -3.91
CA GLU A 308 -0.08 -10.31 -4.01
C GLU A 308 -0.54 -10.64 -5.43
N ASN A 309 -0.03 -11.74 -5.98
CA ASN A 309 -0.28 -12.23 -7.34
C ASN A 309 0.22 -11.32 -8.49
N ASN A 310 1.00 -10.28 -8.21
CA ASN A 310 1.66 -9.46 -9.23
C ASN A 310 3.01 -10.06 -9.65
N SER A 311 2.97 -11.17 -10.38
CA SER A 311 4.17 -11.91 -10.79
C SER A 311 4.73 -11.53 -12.16
N SER A 312 3.92 -10.89 -13.00
CA SER A 312 4.30 -10.42 -14.33
C SER A 312 3.39 -9.27 -14.73
N ILE A 313 3.90 -8.33 -15.53
CA ILE A 313 3.12 -7.23 -16.07
C ILE A 313 2.95 -7.38 -17.59
N GLU A 314 1.71 -7.38 -18.07
CA GLU A 314 1.45 -7.51 -19.51
C GLU A 314 2.02 -6.30 -20.28
N GLY A 315 2.67 -6.58 -21.41
CA GLY A 315 3.25 -5.55 -22.28
C GLY A 315 4.56 -4.94 -21.78
N LEU A 316 4.97 -5.17 -20.53
CA LEU A 316 6.20 -4.61 -19.96
C LEU A 316 7.45 -4.95 -20.78
N SER A 317 7.59 -6.21 -21.20
CA SER A 317 8.73 -6.71 -21.97
C SER A 317 8.99 -5.91 -23.26
N ARG A 318 7.95 -5.34 -23.88
CA ARG A 318 8.05 -4.54 -25.11
C ARG A 318 8.69 -3.17 -24.89
N HIS A 319 8.67 -2.67 -23.65
CA HIS A 319 9.13 -1.33 -23.28
C HIS A 319 10.37 -1.33 -22.39
N LEU A 320 10.88 -2.50 -21.97
CA LEU A 320 11.98 -2.59 -21.02
C LEU A 320 13.22 -1.78 -21.44
N SER A 321 13.64 -1.84 -22.70
CA SER A 321 14.83 -1.10 -23.14
C SER A 321 14.62 0.41 -23.02
N GLN A 322 13.45 0.92 -23.40
CA GLN A 322 13.08 2.33 -23.34
C GLN A 322 12.95 2.81 -21.89
N LEU A 323 12.32 2.01 -21.04
CA LEU A 323 12.14 2.30 -19.62
C LEU A 323 13.48 2.36 -18.90
N VAL A 324 14.35 1.35 -19.08
CA VAL A 324 15.68 1.32 -18.45
C VAL A 324 16.52 2.50 -18.89
N ASP A 325 16.55 2.83 -20.19
CA ASP A 325 17.29 3.98 -20.70
C ASP A 325 16.80 5.30 -20.09
N SER A 326 15.47 5.51 -20.08
CA SER A 326 14.86 6.75 -19.58
C SER A 326 15.02 6.92 -18.08
N LEU A 327 14.85 5.85 -17.29
CA LEU A 327 15.08 5.86 -15.85
C LEU A 327 16.55 6.13 -15.53
N THR A 328 17.47 5.52 -16.29
CA THR A 328 18.92 5.75 -16.14
C THR A 328 19.26 7.21 -16.43
N CYS A 329 18.70 7.77 -17.50
CA CYS A 329 18.87 9.18 -17.86
C CYS A 329 18.29 10.11 -16.77
N LEU A 330 17.11 9.78 -16.23
CA LEU A 330 16.48 10.53 -15.15
C LEU A 330 17.35 10.51 -13.88
N SER A 331 17.84 9.33 -13.47
CA SER A 331 18.75 9.18 -12.33
C SER A 331 20.06 9.95 -12.52
N LYS A 332 20.58 10.02 -13.75
CA LYS A 332 21.82 10.73 -14.07
C LYS A 332 21.69 12.25 -13.97
N ASN A 333 20.55 12.80 -14.40
CA ASN A 333 20.38 14.24 -14.58
C ASN A 333 19.72 14.94 -13.39
N THR A 334 18.98 14.20 -12.56
CA THR A 334 18.29 14.78 -11.41
C THR A 334 19.24 15.22 -10.31
N LYS A 335 18.87 16.31 -9.63
CA LYS A 335 19.46 16.71 -8.33
C LYS A 335 18.52 16.46 -7.16
N SER A 336 17.30 16.00 -7.43
CA SER A 336 16.29 15.69 -6.43
C SER A 336 16.52 14.28 -5.88
N ALA A 337 16.67 14.18 -4.56
CA ALA A 337 16.80 12.89 -3.89
C ALA A 337 15.55 12.03 -4.06
N GLU A 338 14.37 12.64 -4.17
CA GLU A 338 13.10 11.95 -4.40
C GLU A 338 13.03 11.37 -5.81
N THR A 339 13.34 12.17 -6.84
CA THR A 339 13.38 11.68 -8.24
C THR A 339 14.41 10.55 -8.40
N PHE A 340 15.57 10.68 -7.75
CA PHE A 340 16.58 9.62 -7.74
C PHE A 340 16.08 8.34 -7.04
N LEU A 341 15.39 8.49 -5.91
CA LEU A 341 14.78 7.38 -5.19
C LEU A 341 13.74 6.64 -6.04
N LEU A 342 12.81 7.37 -6.68
CA LEU A 342 11.75 6.76 -7.48
C LEU A 342 12.31 6.08 -8.73
N SER A 343 13.25 6.72 -9.43
CA SER A 343 13.89 6.12 -10.61
C SER A 343 14.73 4.88 -10.27
N SER A 344 15.49 4.91 -9.17
CA SER A 344 16.25 3.74 -8.71
C SER A 344 15.35 2.61 -8.17
N ALA A 345 14.22 2.94 -7.53
CA ALA A 345 13.21 1.95 -7.12
C ALA A 345 12.59 1.23 -8.32
N ALA A 346 12.24 1.98 -9.38
CA ALA A 346 11.73 1.39 -10.61
C ALA A 346 12.77 0.45 -11.25
N LEU A 347 14.05 0.86 -11.34
CA LEU A 347 15.12 -0.01 -11.86
C LEU A 347 15.30 -1.27 -10.99
N ALA A 348 15.30 -1.13 -9.66
CA ALA A 348 15.40 -2.25 -8.73
C ALA A 348 14.27 -3.26 -8.96
N ASN A 349 13.04 -2.80 -9.06
CA ASN A 349 11.88 -3.66 -9.28
C ASN A 349 11.89 -4.32 -10.66
N LEU A 350 12.28 -3.60 -11.72
CA LEU A 350 12.42 -4.18 -13.06
C LEU A 350 13.46 -5.31 -13.08
N THR A 351 14.62 -5.12 -12.44
CA THR A 351 15.65 -6.19 -12.34
C THR A 351 15.22 -7.39 -11.50
N PHE A 352 14.24 -7.21 -10.60
CA PHE A 352 13.68 -8.29 -9.80
C PHE A 352 12.62 -9.08 -10.59
N MET A 353 11.69 -8.39 -11.27
CA MET A 353 10.60 -9.03 -12.01
C MET A 353 11.10 -9.72 -13.28
N GLU A 354 12.03 -9.10 -14.01
CA GLU A 354 12.48 -9.56 -15.32
C GLU A 354 14.00 -9.74 -15.30
N PRO A 355 14.52 -10.97 -15.05
CA PRO A 355 15.97 -11.21 -14.98
C PRO A 355 16.73 -10.77 -16.24
N SER A 356 16.08 -10.73 -17.41
CA SER A 356 16.66 -10.24 -18.67
C SER A 356 17.06 -8.76 -18.63
N VAL A 357 16.47 -7.97 -17.72
CA VAL A 357 16.76 -6.54 -17.55
C VAL A 357 18.21 -6.28 -17.16
N VAL A 358 18.91 -7.23 -16.53
CA VAL A 358 20.33 -7.06 -16.17
C VAL A 358 21.22 -6.71 -17.37
N HIS A 359 20.90 -7.23 -18.56
CA HIS A 359 21.61 -6.90 -19.79
C HIS A 359 21.34 -5.46 -20.26
N LEU A 360 20.14 -4.95 -20.00
CA LEU A 360 19.80 -3.55 -20.28
C LEU A 360 20.46 -2.61 -19.28
N ILE A 361 20.52 -2.98 -18.00
CA ILE A 361 21.28 -2.25 -16.96
C ILE A 361 22.75 -2.11 -17.38
N GLN A 362 23.35 -3.18 -17.90
CA GLN A 362 24.70 -3.16 -18.47
C GLN A 362 24.79 -2.25 -19.70
N LYS A 363 23.91 -2.45 -20.70
CA LYS A 363 23.89 -1.69 -21.95
C LYS A 363 23.82 -0.17 -21.72
N HIS A 364 23.01 0.27 -20.75
CA HIS A 364 22.80 1.68 -20.45
C HIS A 364 23.75 2.23 -19.36
N ASN A 365 24.72 1.43 -18.89
CA ASN A 365 25.66 1.78 -17.81
C ASN A 365 24.94 2.26 -16.53
N SER A 366 23.77 1.69 -16.20
CA SER A 366 22.95 2.19 -15.10
C SER A 366 23.65 1.98 -13.75
N VAL A 367 24.45 0.92 -13.59
CA VAL A 367 25.29 0.72 -12.39
C VAL A 367 26.23 1.89 -12.18
N LYS A 368 26.91 2.36 -13.23
CA LYS A 368 27.82 3.51 -13.14
C LYS A 368 27.06 4.75 -12.67
N VAL A 369 25.92 5.04 -13.30
CA VAL A 369 25.10 6.20 -12.94
C VAL A 369 24.70 6.14 -11.47
N LEU A 370 24.12 5.01 -11.02
CA LEU A 370 23.66 4.88 -9.64
C LEU A 370 24.81 4.98 -8.63
N VAL A 371 25.95 4.36 -8.91
CA VAL A 371 27.13 4.41 -8.02
C VAL A 371 27.73 5.81 -7.95
N ASP A 372 27.86 6.49 -9.08
CA ASP A 372 28.39 7.86 -9.12
C ASP A 372 27.47 8.82 -8.35
N SER A 373 26.15 8.76 -8.58
CA SER A 373 25.17 9.58 -7.87
C SER A 373 25.20 9.36 -6.35
N VAL A 374 25.42 8.12 -5.90
CA VAL A 374 25.57 7.80 -4.45
C VAL A 374 26.89 8.34 -3.89
N ARG A 375 27.96 8.30 -4.69
CA ARG A 375 29.30 8.74 -4.27
C ARG A 375 29.39 10.25 -4.12
N GLU A 376 28.70 10.99 -4.98
CA GLU A 376 28.66 12.46 -4.95
C GLU A 376 27.87 13.01 -3.76
N GLN A 377 27.00 12.19 -3.14
CA GLN A 377 26.20 12.59 -1.99
C GLN A 377 26.95 12.39 -0.66
N LYS A 378 27.10 13.50 0.09
CA LYS A 378 27.68 13.49 1.45
C LYS A 378 26.89 12.59 2.41
N ALA A 379 25.57 12.72 2.38
CA ALA A 379 24.64 11.92 3.16
C ALA A 379 23.54 11.40 2.22
N ILE A 380 23.28 10.10 2.28
CA ILE A 380 22.32 9.43 1.40
C ILE A 380 21.28 8.71 2.26
N SER A 381 20.01 8.88 1.89
CA SER A 381 18.92 8.28 2.65
C SER A 381 18.98 6.75 2.59
N ILE A 382 18.59 6.10 3.69
CA ILE A 382 18.58 4.63 3.75
C ILE A 382 17.69 4.00 2.67
N TYR A 383 16.64 4.69 2.25
CA TYR A 383 15.75 4.25 1.18
C TYR A 383 16.44 4.22 -0.19
N ILE A 384 17.30 5.21 -0.48
CA ILE A 384 18.09 5.19 -1.72
C ILE A 384 19.14 4.07 -1.66
N GLN A 385 19.79 3.89 -0.51
CA GLN A 385 20.72 2.76 -0.31
C GLN A 385 20.01 1.43 -0.58
N ASP A 386 18.77 1.28 -0.12
CA ASP A 386 17.95 0.06 -0.29
C ASP A 386 17.68 -0.26 -1.77
N GLN A 387 17.39 0.76 -2.58
CA GLN A 387 17.15 0.58 -4.02
C GLN A 387 18.45 0.29 -4.78
N VAL A 388 19.52 1.03 -4.50
CA VAL A 388 20.80 0.81 -5.17
C VAL A 388 21.38 -0.55 -4.78
N ALA A 389 21.31 -0.95 -3.51
CA ALA A 389 21.72 -2.27 -3.05
C ALA A 389 20.92 -3.38 -3.75
N ALA A 390 19.63 -3.18 -4.01
CA ALA A 390 18.80 -4.13 -4.74
C ALA A 390 19.27 -4.32 -6.19
N VAL A 391 19.51 -3.23 -6.92
CA VAL A 391 20.04 -3.29 -8.30
C VAL A 391 21.39 -4.02 -8.30
N LEU A 392 22.31 -3.65 -7.40
CA LEU A 392 23.64 -4.28 -7.32
C LEU A 392 23.56 -5.77 -6.94
N ALA A 393 22.66 -6.15 -6.03
CA ALA A 393 22.46 -7.54 -5.65
C ALA A 393 21.89 -8.38 -6.80
N ASN A 394 20.92 -7.85 -7.55
CA ASN A 394 20.34 -8.50 -8.72
C ASN A 394 21.38 -8.64 -9.84
N MET A 395 22.18 -7.60 -10.09
CA MET A 395 23.31 -7.68 -11.02
C MET A 395 24.35 -8.72 -10.59
N ALA A 396 24.71 -8.76 -9.31
CA ALA A 396 25.67 -9.75 -8.79
C ALA A 396 25.14 -11.19 -8.84
N ALA A 397 23.81 -11.38 -8.93
CA ALA A 397 23.19 -12.70 -9.11
C ALA A 397 23.64 -13.35 -10.43
N ASN A 398 23.73 -12.54 -11.49
CA ASN A 398 24.19 -12.97 -12.80
C ASN A 398 25.73 -12.91 -12.87
N VAL A 399 26.37 -14.04 -13.18
CA VAL A 399 27.83 -14.16 -13.26
C VAL A 399 28.42 -13.18 -14.28
N ASP A 400 27.78 -13.02 -15.44
CA ASP A 400 28.23 -12.17 -16.55
C ASP A 400 28.13 -10.67 -16.23
N SER A 401 27.36 -10.32 -15.20
CA SER A 401 27.14 -8.94 -14.76
C SER A 401 28.02 -8.52 -13.58
N ARG A 402 28.74 -9.45 -12.93
CA ARG A 402 29.57 -9.17 -11.76
C ARG A 402 30.74 -8.24 -12.07
N GLU A 403 31.40 -8.43 -13.21
CA GLU A 403 32.53 -7.59 -13.63
C GLU A 403 32.09 -6.12 -13.75
N GLU A 404 30.91 -5.87 -14.32
CA GLU A 404 30.34 -4.53 -14.45
C GLU A 404 30.10 -3.87 -13.09
N VAL A 405 29.56 -4.63 -12.12
CA VAL A 405 29.37 -4.17 -10.74
C VAL A 405 30.71 -3.72 -10.14
N VAL A 406 31.76 -4.51 -10.30
CA VAL A 406 33.09 -4.22 -9.75
C VAL A 406 33.74 -3.04 -10.45
N LYS A 407 33.75 -3.05 -11.79
CA LYS A 407 34.33 -2.02 -12.66
C LYS A 407 33.82 -0.62 -12.32
N HIS A 408 32.56 -0.50 -11.95
CA HIS A 408 31.94 0.78 -11.59
C HIS A 408 31.98 1.10 -10.10
N GLY A 409 32.71 0.33 -9.29
CA GLY A 409 32.91 0.59 -7.86
C GLY A 409 31.75 0.14 -6.97
N GLY A 410 30.91 -0.77 -7.45
CA GLY A 410 29.83 -1.36 -6.68
C GLY A 410 30.31 -2.07 -5.42
N LEU A 411 31.49 -2.72 -5.45
CA LEU A 411 32.09 -3.34 -4.25
C LEU A 411 32.26 -2.32 -3.11
N SER A 412 32.84 -1.16 -3.41
CA SER A 412 33.07 -0.10 -2.41
C SER A 412 31.76 0.46 -1.85
N ILE A 413 30.73 0.59 -2.70
CA ILE A 413 29.39 1.03 -2.26
C ILE A 413 28.72 -0.01 -1.38
N LEU A 414 28.78 -1.30 -1.73
CA LEU A 414 28.22 -2.39 -0.92
C LEU A 414 28.90 -2.48 0.45
N LEU A 415 30.22 -2.28 0.50
CA LEU A 415 30.95 -2.18 1.76
C LEU A 415 30.54 -0.95 2.56
N ARG A 416 30.26 0.20 1.94
CA ARG A 416 29.68 1.35 2.66
C ARG A 416 28.27 1.03 3.20
N PHE A 417 27.45 0.32 2.44
CA PHE A 417 26.06 0.02 2.80
C PHE A 417 25.92 -1.04 3.89
N ILE A 418 26.83 -2.02 3.99
CA ILE A 418 26.80 -2.99 5.10
C ILE A 418 27.07 -2.34 6.47
N HIS A 419 27.61 -1.12 6.48
CA HIS A 419 27.74 -0.26 7.66
C HIS A 419 26.51 0.60 7.96
N ALA A 420 25.39 0.43 7.25
CA ALA A 420 24.15 1.11 7.60
C ALA A 420 23.75 0.79 9.06
N GLU A 421 23.40 1.81 9.82
CA GLU A 421 23.01 1.71 11.22
C GLU A 421 21.52 2.03 11.40
N PRO A 422 20.81 1.33 12.29
CA PRO A 422 19.44 1.68 12.64
C PRO A 422 19.41 2.94 13.53
N PRO A 423 18.26 3.64 13.60
CA PRO A 423 18.04 4.68 14.60
C PRO A 423 18.29 4.17 16.03
N THR A 424 19.06 4.92 16.82
CA THR A 424 19.49 4.47 18.16
C THR A 424 18.34 4.30 19.16
N ARG A 425 17.26 5.07 18.98
CA ARG A 425 16.07 5.06 19.84
C ARG A 425 14.81 5.26 18.99
N PRO A 426 14.24 4.19 18.43
CA PRO A 426 13.03 4.30 17.63
C PRO A 426 11.84 4.67 18.52
N GLN A 427 11.16 5.78 18.21
CA GLN A 427 9.95 6.21 18.92
C GLN A 427 8.77 6.45 17.98
N ARG A 428 9.06 6.86 16.75
CA ARG A 428 8.05 7.24 15.77
C ARG A 428 7.89 6.17 14.68
N PRO A 429 6.73 6.07 14.02
CA PRO A 429 6.52 5.11 12.92
C PRO A 429 7.62 5.15 11.84
N GLU A 430 8.12 6.34 11.51
CA GLU A 430 9.22 6.53 10.56
C GLU A 430 10.54 5.89 11.00
N ASP A 431 10.80 5.77 12.31
CA ASP A 431 12.02 5.14 12.81
C ASP A 431 11.97 3.62 12.56
N PHE A 432 10.79 3.01 12.74
CA PHE A 432 10.58 1.59 12.41
C PHE A 432 10.67 1.33 10.90
N ALA A 433 10.19 2.27 10.08
CA ALA A 433 10.35 2.18 8.63
C ALA A 433 11.84 2.26 8.21
N GLN A 434 12.61 3.13 8.87
CA GLN A 434 14.07 3.20 8.66
C GLN A 434 14.77 1.94 9.14
N MET A 435 14.41 1.37 10.29
CA MET A 435 14.94 0.09 10.76
C MET A 435 14.73 -1.03 9.74
N ALA A 436 13.51 -1.15 9.20
CA ALA A 436 13.20 -2.13 8.18
C ALA A 436 13.97 -1.86 6.86
N ALA A 437 14.25 -0.60 6.53
CA ALA A 437 15.10 -0.26 5.38
C ALA A 437 16.57 -0.62 5.64
N THR A 438 17.10 -0.35 6.84
CA THR A 438 18.45 -0.75 7.26
C THR A 438 18.65 -2.25 7.16
N GLU A 439 17.68 -3.04 7.65
CA GLU A 439 17.68 -4.49 7.51
C GLU A 439 17.84 -4.91 6.03
N ARG A 440 17.01 -4.37 5.14
CA ARG A 440 17.06 -4.71 3.71
C ARG A 440 18.37 -4.29 3.06
N VAL A 441 18.91 -3.12 3.41
CA VAL A 441 20.20 -2.63 2.92
C VAL A 441 21.32 -3.57 3.32
N GLN A 442 21.40 -3.93 4.60
CA GLN A 442 22.41 -4.86 5.11
C GLN A 442 22.27 -6.24 4.43
N GLN A 443 21.04 -6.77 4.36
CA GLN A 443 20.77 -8.06 3.75
C GLN A 443 21.18 -8.11 2.27
N LYS A 444 20.70 -7.16 1.46
CA LYS A 444 21.02 -7.09 0.02
C LYS A 444 22.52 -6.88 -0.21
N SER A 445 23.16 -6.07 0.63
CA SER A 445 24.60 -5.84 0.56
C SER A 445 25.40 -7.11 0.85
N ALA A 446 25.03 -7.85 1.91
CA ALA A 446 25.66 -9.11 2.25
C ALA A 446 25.46 -10.18 1.17
N ILE A 447 24.26 -10.27 0.57
CA ILE A 447 23.98 -11.17 -0.56
C ILE A 447 24.87 -10.83 -1.77
N ALA A 448 24.95 -9.55 -2.12
CA ALA A 448 25.78 -9.09 -3.23
C ALA A 448 27.27 -9.39 -2.97
N LEU A 449 27.77 -9.07 -1.78
CA LEU A 449 29.15 -9.37 -1.37
C LEU A 449 29.44 -10.87 -1.42
N SER A 450 28.55 -11.72 -0.91
CA SER A 450 28.69 -13.18 -1.00
C SER A 450 28.84 -13.65 -2.45
N ARG A 451 28.07 -13.08 -3.38
CA ARG A 451 28.14 -13.42 -4.81
C ARG A 451 29.42 -12.93 -5.47
N LEU A 452 29.89 -11.74 -5.13
CA LEU A 452 31.14 -11.17 -5.64
C LEU A 452 32.37 -11.92 -5.10
N CYS A 453 32.37 -12.32 -3.83
CA CYS A 453 33.46 -13.07 -3.19
C CYS A 453 33.66 -14.50 -3.72
N ASN A 454 32.86 -14.94 -4.70
CA ASN A 454 33.21 -16.11 -5.52
C ASN A 454 34.51 -15.89 -6.31
N ASP A 455 34.91 -14.64 -6.59
CA ASP A 455 36.25 -14.31 -7.03
C ASP A 455 37.18 -14.12 -5.81
N PRO A 456 38.24 -14.94 -5.66
CA PRO A 456 39.17 -14.82 -4.55
C PRO A 456 39.82 -13.45 -4.42
N LYS A 457 40.10 -12.74 -5.53
CA LYS A 457 40.70 -11.40 -5.50
C LYS A 457 39.77 -10.39 -4.83
N LEU A 458 38.47 -10.52 -5.09
CA LEU A 458 37.45 -9.66 -4.47
C LEU A 458 37.24 -10.02 -3.01
N ALA A 459 37.28 -11.31 -2.66
CA ALA A 459 37.24 -11.75 -1.26
C ALA A 459 38.41 -11.16 -0.44
N GLU A 460 39.63 -11.21 -0.98
CA GLU A 460 40.79 -10.56 -0.35
C GLU A 460 40.60 -9.04 -0.24
N GLN A 461 40.03 -8.40 -1.26
CA GLN A 461 39.76 -6.97 -1.25
C GLN A 461 38.75 -6.60 -0.16
N VAL A 462 37.71 -7.42 0.07
CA VAL A 462 36.76 -7.24 1.19
C VAL A 462 37.47 -7.29 2.53
N VAL A 463 38.40 -8.24 2.72
CA VAL A 463 39.23 -8.33 3.94
C VAL A 463 40.09 -7.08 4.11
N ARG A 464 40.82 -6.68 3.05
CA ARG A 464 41.69 -5.48 3.06
C ARG A 464 40.94 -4.19 3.38
N LEU A 465 39.67 -4.09 2.97
CA LEU A 465 38.81 -2.94 3.20
C LEU A 465 38.00 -3.04 4.51
N ASN A 466 38.39 -3.93 5.43
CA ASN A 466 37.76 -4.17 6.73
C ASN A 466 36.28 -4.60 6.64
N GLY A 467 35.82 -5.08 5.49
CA GLY A 467 34.44 -5.55 5.31
C GLY A 467 34.16 -6.84 6.09
N LEU A 468 35.18 -7.70 6.25
CA LEU A 468 35.06 -8.93 7.03
C LEU A 468 34.69 -8.64 8.49
N SER A 469 35.33 -7.65 9.13
CA SER A 469 35.04 -7.27 10.51
C SER A 469 33.56 -6.90 10.70
N ARG A 470 33.00 -6.11 9.78
CA ARG A 470 31.58 -5.73 9.83
C ARG A 470 30.64 -6.92 9.60
N LEU A 471 30.96 -7.81 8.67
CA LEU A 471 30.16 -9.02 8.44
C LEU A 471 30.15 -9.94 9.67
N VAL A 472 31.29 -10.10 10.34
CA VAL A 472 31.42 -10.84 11.61
C VAL A 472 30.58 -10.18 12.71
N GLU A 473 30.67 -8.86 12.85
CA GLU A 473 29.85 -8.11 13.81
C GLU A 473 28.36 -8.31 13.56
N LEU A 474 27.89 -8.22 12.31
CA LEU A 474 26.50 -8.47 11.97
C LEU A 474 26.07 -9.90 12.24
N CYS A 475 26.97 -10.89 12.19
CA CYS A 475 26.67 -12.26 12.62
C CYS A 475 26.57 -12.38 14.14
N LYS A 476 27.51 -11.80 14.90
CA LYS A 476 27.61 -11.98 16.35
C LYS A 476 26.68 -11.07 17.15
N ASN A 477 26.41 -9.85 16.69
CA ASN A 477 25.63 -8.84 17.41
C ASN A 477 24.23 -8.66 16.80
N GLU A 478 23.21 -9.14 17.52
CA GLU A 478 21.80 -9.05 17.12
C GLU A 478 21.33 -7.61 16.90
N SER A 479 21.73 -6.70 17.77
CA SER A 479 21.32 -5.29 17.68
C SER A 479 21.85 -4.61 16.41
N ALA A 480 23.07 -4.98 15.98
CA ALA A 480 23.70 -4.42 14.78
C ALA A 480 22.97 -4.81 13.49
N ARG A 481 22.31 -5.98 13.48
CA ARG A 481 21.50 -6.51 12.37
C ARG A 481 19.99 -6.30 12.56
N VAL A 482 19.58 -5.41 13.46
CA VAL A 482 18.16 -5.08 13.69
C VAL A 482 17.31 -6.31 14.07
N GLY A 483 17.91 -7.32 14.71
CA GLY A 483 17.22 -8.57 15.07
C GLY A 483 16.87 -9.49 13.89
N SER A 484 17.35 -9.22 12.68
CA SER A 484 16.96 -9.96 11.47
C SER A 484 17.77 -11.23 11.22
N ASP A 485 17.10 -12.39 11.29
CA ASP A 485 17.66 -13.67 10.83
C ASP A 485 17.99 -13.65 9.32
N GLY A 486 17.26 -12.86 8.52
CA GLY A 486 17.53 -12.72 7.08
C GLY A 486 18.89 -12.08 6.80
N VAL A 487 19.27 -11.08 7.59
CA VAL A 487 20.61 -10.48 7.56
C VAL A 487 21.65 -11.49 8.05
N LEU A 488 21.40 -12.21 9.15
CA LEU A 488 22.31 -13.23 9.68
C LEU A 488 22.66 -14.29 8.64
N VAL A 489 21.66 -14.89 7.99
CA VAL A 489 21.88 -15.91 6.96
C VAL A 489 22.72 -15.36 5.79
N SER A 490 22.43 -14.13 5.38
CA SER A 490 23.14 -13.47 4.28
C SER A 490 24.61 -13.18 4.64
N CYS A 491 24.86 -12.72 5.87
CA CYS A 491 26.21 -12.50 6.39
C CYS A 491 26.98 -13.82 6.56
N LEU A 492 26.35 -14.88 7.09
CA LEU A 492 26.94 -16.22 7.20
C LEU A 492 27.37 -16.77 5.83
N ALA A 493 26.53 -16.60 4.80
CA ALA A 493 26.87 -16.97 3.44
C ALA A 493 28.05 -16.16 2.89
N ALA A 494 28.13 -14.87 3.20
CA ALA A 494 29.25 -14.02 2.79
C ALA A 494 30.56 -14.41 3.50
N VAL A 495 30.56 -14.58 4.82
CA VAL A 495 31.78 -14.94 5.57
C VAL A 495 32.31 -16.31 5.21
N ARG A 496 31.44 -17.31 5.00
CA ARG A 496 31.87 -18.64 4.56
C ARG A 496 32.46 -18.60 3.16
N LYS A 497 31.92 -17.76 2.28
CA LYS A 497 32.51 -17.55 0.95
C LYS A 497 33.90 -16.92 1.05
N ILE A 498 34.05 -15.89 1.88
CA ILE A 498 35.36 -15.26 2.13
C ILE A 498 36.34 -16.26 2.72
N SER A 499 35.93 -17.05 3.72
CA SER A 499 36.75 -18.11 4.32
C SER A 499 37.23 -19.14 3.30
N SER A 500 36.33 -19.58 2.40
CA SER A 500 36.71 -20.53 1.33
C SER A 500 37.75 -19.97 0.36
N SER A 501 37.81 -18.65 0.19
CA SER A 501 38.72 -17.98 -0.73
C SER A 501 40.03 -17.52 -0.08
N CYS A 502 39.96 -17.04 1.17
CA CYS A 502 41.07 -16.38 1.88
C CYS A 502 41.69 -17.24 2.99
N GLY A 503 41.07 -18.37 3.34
CA GLY A 503 41.47 -19.23 4.46
C GLY A 503 40.91 -18.78 5.82
N ALA A 504 41.02 -19.66 6.82
CA ALA A 504 40.44 -19.48 8.15
C ALA A 504 41.22 -18.50 9.05
N LYS A 505 42.49 -18.20 8.73
CA LYS A 505 43.36 -17.36 9.57
C LYS A 505 42.76 -16.01 9.95
N TYR A 506 42.11 -15.33 9.00
CA TYR A 506 41.46 -14.03 9.27
C TYR A 506 40.28 -14.14 10.25
N PHE A 507 39.67 -15.31 10.37
CA PHE A 507 38.57 -15.57 11.30
C PHE A 507 39.09 -15.89 12.69
N GLU A 508 40.22 -16.59 12.80
CA GLU A 508 40.91 -16.81 14.07
C GLU A 508 41.37 -15.47 14.69
N GLU A 509 41.92 -14.56 13.87
CA GLU A 509 42.33 -13.21 14.30
C GLU A 509 41.16 -12.34 14.81
N LEU A 510 39.94 -12.63 14.36
CA LEU A 510 38.71 -11.92 14.76
C LEU A 510 37.89 -12.68 15.82
N ASP A 511 38.41 -13.78 16.37
CA ASP A 511 37.68 -14.67 17.28
C ASP A 511 36.30 -15.06 16.70
N ALA A 512 36.31 -15.59 15.48
CA ALA A 512 35.10 -15.81 14.68
C ALA A 512 35.09 -17.16 13.92
N ALA A 513 35.89 -18.13 14.38
CA ALA A 513 35.99 -19.46 13.77
C ALA A 513 34.64 -20.22 13.78
N GLU A 514 33.81 -20.00 14.80
CA GLU A 514 32.49 -20.57 14.98
C GLU A 514 31.46 -20.18 13.90
N LEU A 515 31.76 -19.12 13.12
CA LEU A 515 30.94 -18.71 11.98
C LEU A 515 31.17 -19.58 10.73
N VAL A 516 32.33 -20.23 10.64
CA VAL A 516 32.80 -20.87 9.39
C VAL A 516 33.10 -22.36 9.54
N GLU A 517 33.59 -22.81 10.70
CA GLU A 517 33.95 -24.22 10.93
C GLU A 517 32.74 -25.17 11.06
N PRO A 518 31.67 -24.83 11.82
CA PRO A 518 30.51 -25.71 11.95
C PRO A 518 29.71 -25.80 10.65
N ARG A 519 28.62 -26.58 10.61
CA ARG A 519 27.67 -26.49 9.48
C ARG A 519 26.93 -25.16 9.56
N LEU A 520 26.46 -24.66 8.41
CA LEU A 520 25.73 -23.39 8.33
C LEU A 520 24.56 -23.31 9.33
N LEU A 521 23.82 -24.41 9.47
CA LEU A 521 22.71 -24.51 10.41
C LEU A 521 23.16 -24.37 11.87
N ASP A 522 24.29 -24.97 12.23
CA ASP A 522 24.81 -24.94 13.59
C ASP A 522 25.25 -23.50 13.96
N SER A 523 25.98 -22.82 13.06
CA SER A 523 26.30 -21.40 13.24
C SER A 523 25.03 -20.52 13.29
N PHE A 524 24.03 -20.80 12.45
CA PHE A 524 22.77 -20.07 12.47
C PHE A 524 22.06 -20.20 13.83
N LEU A 525 21.96 -21.42 14.38
CA LEU A 525 21.30 -21.66 15.67
C LEU A 525 22.02 -20.97 16.83
N ILE A 526 23.36 -20.89 16.79
CA ILE A 526 24.14 -20.19 17.83
C ILE A 526 23.80 -18.69 17.87
N PHE A 527 23.56 -18.07 16.71
CA PHE A 527 23.44 -16.61 16.58
C PHE A 527 22.03 -16.11 16.25
N SER A 528 21.04 -16.98 16.01
CA SER A 528 19.68 -16.55 15.69
C SER A 528 19.03 -15.84 16.87
N SER A 529 18.21 -14.83 16.58
CA SER A 529 17.40 -14.12 17.59
C SER A 529 16.25 -14.98 18.11
N LYS A 530 15.91 -16.08 17.42
CA LYS A 530 14.88 -17.04 17.81
C LYS A 530 15.47 -18.20 18.60
N ASN A 531 16.01 -17.91 19.77
CA ASN A 531 16.14 -18.96 20.78
C ASN A 531 14.74 -19.30 21.28
N GLU A 532 14.12 -20.35 20.73
CA GLU A 532 13.06 -21.07 21.44
C GLU A 532 13.68 -21.55 22.76
N SER A 533 13.31 -20.87 23.86
CA SER A 533 13.59 -21.37 25.20
C SER A 533 12.79 -22.64 25.40
N PHE A 534 13.39 -23.79 25.10
CA PHE A 534 12.92 -25.08 25.62
C PHE A 534 13.30 -25.15 27.09
N VAL A 535 12.50 -24.53 27.95
CA VAL A 535 12.46 -24.81 29.40
C VAL A 535 11.01 -25.06 29.80
#